data_AF-A0A838JIC3-F1
#
_entry.id   AF-A0A838JIC3-F1
#
_cell.length_a   1.000
_cell.length_b   1.000
_cell.length_c   1.000
_cell.angle_alpha   90.00
_cell.angle_beta   90.00
_cell.angle_gamma   90.00
#
_symmetry.space_group_name_H-M   'P 1'
#
loop_
_entity.id
_entity.type
_entity.pdbx_description
1 polymer ?
#
loop_
_entity_poly.entity_id
_entity_poly.type
_entity_poly.pdbx_seq_one_letter_code
_entity_poly.pdbx_strand_id
1 'polypeptide(L)'
;MTFLALLTKELRLRLRRERTMWVIIIYILLMGLLGWFYLNNNSNYSNTVNSGLSSVGASLYTILSLVQLILLVLITPSFTATAVNGEKERQTYDLLLCSRLSAISLVTGKLAAGLMNALILICASIPLFSLVFFFGGISPVQVLNAMIVFVATAFLIGGIGIFCSTIFKRPAVSTAIAYLVSLLWMFLPLIISIVLFSSSGGMRFLQLYPTQARVLFAGNPLVALTNTYP
;
A
#
# COMPACT_ATOMS: atom_id res chain seq x y z
N MET A 1 -24.12 -17.84 10.26
CA MET A 1 -23.16 -18.92 10.00
C MET A 1 -22.67 -18.99 8.54
N THR A 2 -23.41 -18.47 7.56
CA THR A 2 -23.04 -18.52 6.13
C THR A 2 -21.91 -17.56 5.73
N PHE A 3 -21.82 -16.36 6.33
CA PHE A 3 -20.78 -15.37 6.02
C PHE A 3 -19.35 -15.86 6.30
N LEU A 4 -19.12 -16.45 7.49
CA LEU A 4 -17.79 -16.93 7.89
C LEU A 4 -17.35 -18.14 7.06
N ALA A 5 -18.30 -19.02 6.69
CA ALA A 5 -18.06 -20.13 5.77
C ALA A 5 -17.71 -19.64 4.35
N LEU A 6 -18.37 -18.59 3.86
CA LEU A 6 -18.06 -17.99 2.57
C LEU A 6 -16.69 -17.31 2.57
N LEU A 7 -16.40 -16.53 3.62
CA LEU A 7 -15.12 -15.86 3.80
C LEU A 7 -13.97 -16.87 3.88
N THR A 8 -14.07 -17.90 4.71
CA THR A 8 -13.03 -18.94 4.80
C THR A 8 -12.82 -19.69 3.48
N LYS A 9 -13.88 -19.94 2.71
CA LYS A 9 -13.77 -20.53 1.37
C LYS A 9 -13.02 -19.59 0.41
N GLU A 10 -13.40 -18.31 0.34
CA GLU A 10 -12.73 -17.33 -0.52
C GLU A 10 -11.26 -17.11 -0.12
N LEU A 11 -10.97 -17.06 1.18
CA LEU A 11 -9.61 -16.94 1.71
C LEU A 11 -8.75 -18.14 1.32
N ARG A 12 -9.28 -19.36 1.50
CA ARG A 12 -8.58 -20.59 1.11
C ARG A 12 -8.31 -20.65 -0.39
N LEU A 13 -9.27 -20.21 -1.22
CA LEU A 13 -9.13 -20.19 -2.67
C LEU A 13 -8.09 -19.16 -3.15
N ARG A 14 -7.95 -18.02 -2.47
CA ARG A 14 -6.94 -16.99 -2.80
C ARG A 14 -5.54 -17.35 -2.33
N LEU A 15 -5.41 -17.92 -1.13
CA LEU A 15 -4.13 -18.34 -0.55
C LEU A 15 -3.52 -19.54 -1.28
N ARG A 16 -4.35 -20.47 -1.77
CA ARG A 16 -3.89 -21.65 -2.51
C ARG A 16 -3.50 -21.34 -3.96
N ARG A 17 -3.68 -20.10 -4.41
CA ARG A 17 -3.36 -19.72 -5.79
C ARG A 17 -1.86 -19.44 -5.86
N GLU A 18 -1.16 -20.20 -6.70
CA GLU A 18 0.27 -20.06 -7.01
C GLU A 18 0.73 -18.59 -7.12
N ARG A 19 -0.09 -17.75 -7.76
CA ARG A 19 0.20 -16.31 -7.94
C ARG A 19 0.49 -15.57 -6.64
N THR A 20 -0.17 -15.89 -5.53
CA THR A 20 0.04 -15.22 -4.23
C THR A 20 1.41 -15.58 -3.65
N MET A 21 1.85 -16.84 -3.79
CA MET A 21 3.19 -17.27 -3.37
C MET A 21 4.28 -16.54 -4.16
N TRP A 22 4.14 -16.48 -5.49
CA TRP A 22 5.09 -15.76 -6.34
C TRP A 22 5.18 -14.27 -6.00
N VAL A 23 4.06 -13.62 -5.70
CA VAL A 23 4.05 -12.20 -5.29
C VAL A 23 4.85 -11.98 -4.00
N ILE A 24 4.70 -12.85 -3.00
CA ILE A 24 5.43 -12.73 -1.73
C ILE A 24 6.92 -12.99 -1.92
N ILE A 25 7.28 -14.01 -2.70
CA ILE A 25 8.68 -14.34 -2.98
C ILE A 25 9.36 -13.17 -3.70
N ILE A 26 8.74 -12.64 -4.76
CA ILE A 26 9.24 -11.49 -5.50
C ILE A 26 9.35 -10.26 -4.59
N TYR A 27 8.36 -10.04 -3.73
CA TYR A 27 8.36 -8.94 -2.78
C TYR A 27 9.55 -9.01 -1.80
N ILE A 28 9.75 -10.14 -1.13
CA ILE A 28 10.84 -10.32 -0.17
C ILE A 28 12.20 -10.22 -0.88
N LEU A 29 12.33 -10.84 -2.06
CA LEU A 29 13.55 -10.80 -2.85
C LEU A 29 13.89 -9.38 -3.28
N LEU A 30 12.91 -8.63 -3.80
CA LEU A 30 13.10 -7.25 -4.23
C LEU A 30 13.51 -6.35 -3.05
N MET A 31 12.83 -6.46 -1.91
CA MET A 31 13.18 -5.70 -0.70
C MET A 31 14.57 -6.06 -0.16
N GLY A 32 14.90 -7.35 -0.11
CA GLY A 32 16.22 -7.81 0.32
C GLY A 32 17.33 -7.34 -0.61
N LEU A 33 17.11 -7.39 -1.92
CA LEU A 33 18.08 -6.97 -2.94
C LEU A 33 18.28 -5.45 -2.90
N LEU A 34 17.22 -4.66 -2.73
CA LEU A 34 17.34 -3.21 -2.53
C LEU A 34 18.11 -2.86 -1.26
N GLY A 35 17.83 -3.52 -0.14
CA GLY A 35 18.58 -3.33 1.10
C GLY A 35 20.07 -3.66 0.94
N TRP A 36 20.37 -4.79 0.30
CA TRP A 36 21.74 -5.21 0.02
C TRP A 36 22.46 -4.25 -0.93
N PHE A 37 21.81 -3.83 -2.01
CA PHE A 37 22.35 -2.87 -2.98
C PHE A 37 22.67 -1.53 -2.31
N TYR A 38 21.77 -1.04 -1.45
CA TYR A 38 22.00 0.20 -0.72
C TYR A 38 23.21 0.11 0.22
N LEU A 39 23.32 -0.99 0.97
CA LEU A 39 24.45 -1.22 1.87
C LEU A 39 25.78 -1.31 1.09
N ASN A 40 25.82 -2.03 -0.04
CA ASN A 40 27.03 -2.20 -0.83
C ASN A 40 27.52 -0.88 -1.46
N ASN A 41 26.60 0.00 -1.88
CA ASN A 41 26.98 1.33 -2.39
C ASN A 41 27.53 2.24 -1.29
N ASN A 42 26.97 2.17 -0.07
CA ASN A 42 27.41 3.00 1.06
C ASN A 42 28.70 2.47 1.72
N SER A 43 28.94 1.16 1.71
CA SER A 43 30.17 0.55 2.26
C SER A 43 31.43 1.00 1.52
N ASN A 44 31.31 1.33 0.23
CA ASN A 44 32.42 1.86 -0.57
C ASN A 44 32.78 3.32 -0.20
N TYR A 45 31.88 4.04 0.50
CA TYR A 45 32.09 5.42 0.95
C TYR A 45 32.40 5.55 2.44
N SER A 46 32.14 4.52 3.25
CA SER A 46 32.25 4.57 4.71
C SER A 46 33.62 4.12 5.26
N ASN A 47 34.72 4.74 4.79
CA ASN A 47 36.04 4.59 5.42
C ASN A 47 36.30 5.60 6.57
N THR A 48 35.31 6.45 6.89
CA THR A 48 35.37 7.40 8.01
C THR A 48 34.44 6.98 9.14
N VAL A 49 35.08 6.67 10.26
CA VAL A 49 34.58 5.91 11.42
C VAL A 49 33.58 6.73 12.27
N ASN A 50 32.48 6.08 12.67
CA ASN A 50 31.55 6.41 13.77
C ASN A 50 30.33 7.34 13.60
N SER A 51 30.08 8.01 12.47
CA SER A 51 28.83 8.77 12.25
C SER A 51 27.87 8.16 11.21
N GLY A 52 28.24 7.01 10.61
CA GLY A 52 27.51 6.44 9.47
C GLY A 52 26.33 5.53 9.81
N LEU A 53 26.42 4.66 10.82
CA LEU A 53 25.48 3.54 10.95
C LEU A 53 24.02 3.96 11.22
N SER A 54 23.80 4.95 12.08
CA SER A 54 22.47 5.49 12.37
C SER A 54 21.86 6.21 11.16
N SER A 55 22.68 6.94 10.40
CA SER A 55 22.25 7.59 9.14
C SER A 55 21.92 6.58 8.04
N VAL A 56 22.65 5.46 7.99
CA VAL A 56 22.40 4.34 7.07
C VAL A 56 21.09 3.66 7.43
N GLY A 57 20.81 3.42 8.72
CA GLY A 57 19.52 2.87 9.15
C GLY A 57 18.35 3.77 8.76
N ALA A 58 18.41 5.07 9.09
CA ALA A 58 17.37 6.04 8.74
C ALA A 58 17.09 6.11 7.23
N SER A 59 18.14 6.11 6.41
CA SER A 59 18.00 6.13 4.95
C SER A 59 17.53 4.80 4.34
N LEU A 60 17.89 3.66 4.93
CA LEU A 60 17.30 2.37 4.58
C LEU A 60 15.80 2.37 4.86
N TYR A 61 15.38 2.91 6.00
CA TYR A 61 13.96 3.00 6.37
C TYR A 61 13.17 3.85 5.40
N THR A 62 13.69 5.02 4.99
CA THR A 62 13.00 5.89 4.03
C THR A 62 12.81 5.20 2.70
N ILE A 63 13.86 4.56 2.15
CA ILE A 63 13.79 3.85 0.87
C ILE A 63 12.84 2.65 0.96
N LEU A 64 12.98 1.80 1.97
CA LEU A 64 12.16 0.59 2.12
C LEU A 64 10.68 0.92 2.35
N SER A 65 10.38 1.93 3.18
CA SER A 65 8.99 2.36 3.41
C SER A 65 8.34 2.95 2.16
N LEU A 66 9.09 3.72 1.37
CA LEU A 66 8.59 4.30 0.13
C LEU A 66 8.32 3.21 -0.93
N VAL A 67 9.26 2.28 -1.11
CA VAL A 67 9.09 1.14 -2.01
C VAL A 67 7.92 0.26 -1.56
N GLN A 68 7.76 0.05 -0.24
CA GLN A 68 6.65 -0.72 0.33
C GLN A 68 5.31 -0.08 -0.03
N LEU A 69 5.20 1.24 0.10
CA LEU A 69 3.99 1.98 -0.27
C LEU A 69 3.68 1.80 -1.76
N ILE A 70 4.68 1.97 -2.64
CA ILE A 70 4.50 1.82 -4.08
C ILE A 70 4.00 0.41 -4.42
N LEU A 71 4.64 -0.62 -3.88
CA LEU A 71 4.24 -2.01 -4.11
C LEU A 71 2.83 -2.28 -3.60
N LEU A 72 2.47 -1.76 -2.43
CA LEU A 72 1.13 -1.88 -1.86
C LEU A 72 0.09 -1.23 -2.78
N VAL A 73 0.35 -0.02 -3.28
CA VAL A 73 -0.51 0.71 -4.22
C VAL A 73 -0.64 -0.02 -5.56
N LEU A 74 0.42 -0.69 -6.02
CA LEU A 74 0.36 -1.45 -7.27
C LEU A 74 -0.37 -2.78 -7.12
N ILE A 75 -0.21 -3.46 -6.00
CA ILE A 75 -0.69 -4.82 -5.80
C ILE A 75 -2.17 -4.83 -5.37
N THR A 76 -2.55 -3.94 -4.45
CA THR A 76 -3.90 -3.91 -3.85
C THR A 76 -5.03 -3.78 -4.88
N PRO A 77 -5.04 -2.80 -5.81
CA PRO A 77 -6.15 -2.63 -6.76
C PRO A 77 -6.25 -3.78 -7.77
N SER A 78 -5.14 -4.45 -8.10
CA SER A 78 -5.17 -5.66 -8.96
C SER A 78 -6.04 -6.77 -8.37
N PHE A 79 -5.94 -6.96 -7.05
CA PHE A 79 -6.64 -8.03 -6.34
C PHE A 79 -8.04 -7.64 -5.84
N THR A 80 -8.31 -6.35 -5.61
CA THR A 80 -9.62 -5.85 -5.18
C THR A 80 -10.53 -5.49 -6.36
N ALA A 81 -10.01 -4.88 -7.44
CA ALA A 81 -10.83 -4.50 -8.60
C ALA A 81 -11.32 -5.69 -9.43
N THR A 82 -10.69 -6.87 -9.28
CA THR A 82 -11.14 -8.13 -9.89
C THR A 82 -12.06 -8.95 -8.99
N ALA A 83 -12.30 -8.54 -7.74
CA ALA A 83 -13.03 -9.34 -6.75
C ALA A 83 -14.52 -9.53 -7.09
N VAL A 84 -15.16 -8.52 -7.67
CA VAL A 84 -16.58 -8.59 -8.11
C VAL A 84 -16.65 -8.92 -9.60
N ASN A 85 -15.83 -8.26 -10.42
CA ASN A 85 -15.84 -8.49 -11.86
C ASN A 85 -15.38 -9.88 -12.30
N GLY A 86 -14.50 -10.53 -11.53
CA GLY A 86 -14.11 -11.91 -11.80
C GLY A 86 -15.28 -12.90 -11.66
N GLU A 87 -16.32 -12.57 -10.90
CA GLU A 87 -17.54 -13.40 -10.83
C GLU A 87 -18.54 -13.07 -11.93
N LYS A 88 -18.63 -11.80 -12.32
CA LYS A 88 -19.43 -11.39 -13.49
C LYS A 88 -18.90 -12.07 -14.77
N GLU A 89 -17.57 -12.14 -14.92
CA GLU A 89 -16.92 -12.82 -16.05
C GLU A 89 -17.16 -14.34 -16.05
N ARG A 90 -17.28 -14.95 -14.87
CA ARG A 90 -17.59 -16.38 -14.70
C ARG A 90 -19.08 -16.71 -14.73
N GLN A 91 -19.95 -15.70 -14.94
CA GLN A 91 -21.41 -15.83 -14.90
C GLN A 91 -21.96 -16.44 -13.61
N THR A 92 -21.23 -16.36 -12.49
CA THR A 92 -21.67 -16.88 -11.19
C THR A 92 -22.37 -15.83 -10.33
N TYR A 93 -22.42 -14.58 -10.81
CA TYR A 93 -23.03 -13.46 -10.08
C TYR A 93 -24.55 -13.64 -9.89
N ASP A 94 -25.25 -14.12 -10.93
CA ASP A 94 -26.70 -14.32 -10.87
C ASP A 94 -27.06 -15.47 -9.91
N LEU A 95 -26.22 -16.51 -9.83
CA LEU A 95 -26.33 -17.59 -8.85
C LEU A 95 -26.12 -17.10 -7.40
N LEU A 96 -25.24 -16.11 -7.19
CA LEU A 96 -25.02 -15.52 -5.86
C LEU A 96 -26.20 -14.66 -5.40
N LEU A 97 -26.84 -13.93 -6.32
CA LEU A 97 -28.04 -13.13 -6.06
C LEU A 97 -29.27 -13.99 -5.71
N CYS A 98 -29.35 -15.21 -6.25
CA CYS A 98 -30.39 -16.18 -5.89
C CYS A 98 -30.19 -16.78 -4.48
N SER A 99 -29.02 -16.59 -3.86
CA SER A 99 -28.74 -17.07 -2.51
C SER A 99 -29.28 -16.12 -1.44
N ARG A 100 -29.65 -16.64 -0.27
CA ARG A 100 -30.14 -15.85 0.89
C ARG A 100 -29.03 -15.08 1.62
N LEU A 101 -28.07 -14.50 0.89
CA LEU A 101 -26.97 -13.72 1.46
C LEU A 101 -27.29 -12.22 1.43
N SER A 102 -26.96 -11.52 2.51
CA SER A 102 -27.09 -10.06 2.57
C SER A 102 -26.04 -9.39 1.68
N ALA A 103 -26.43 -8.36 0.93
CA ALA A 103 -25.53 -7.59 0.07
C ALA A 103 -24.32 -7.02 0.83
N ILE A 104 -24.53 -6.57 2.07
CA ILE A 104 -23.46 -6.04 2.93
C ILE A 104 -22.44 -7.13 3.29
N SER A 105 -22.93 -8.34 3.59
CA SER A 105 -22.05 -9.48 3.88
C SER A 105 -21.25 -9.93 2.65
N LEU A 106 -21.80 -9.77 1.46
CA LEU A 106 -21.10 -10.09 0.22
C LEU A 106 -19.98 -9.08 -0.06
N VAL A 107 -20.27 -7.78 0.04
CA VAL A 107 -19.29 -6.71 -0.22
C VAL A 107 -18.14 -6.76 0.79
N THR A 108 -18.46 -6.86 2.08
CA THR A 108 -17.44 -6.93 3.15
C THR A 108 -16.59 -8.20 3.07
N GLY A 109 -17.20 -9.34 2.71
CA GLY A 109 -16.48 -10.59 2.50
C GLY A 109 -15.48 -10.49 1.35
N LYS A 110 -15.91 -9.90 0.23
CA LYS A 110 -15.04 -9.64 -0.94
C LYS A 110 -13.96 -8.62 -0.67
N LEU A 111 -14.25 -7.61 0.15
CA LEU A 111 -13.25 -6.63 0.59
C LEU A 111 -12.18 -7.29 1.45
N ALA A 112 -12.58 -8.06 2.46
CA ALA A 112 -11.65 -8.79 3.31
C ALA A 112 -10.79 -9.78 2.50
N ALA A 113 -11.39 -10.55 1.58
CA ALA A 113 -10.67 -11.46 0.70
C ALA A 113 -9.76 -10.72 -0.30
N GLY A 114 -10.20 -9.55 -0.77
CA GLY A 114 -9.45 -8.60 -1.58
C GLY A 114 -8.17 -8.12 -0.90
N LEU A 115 -8.31 -7.69 0.36
CA LEU A 115 -7.26 -7.08 1.17
C LEU A 115 -6.26 -8.09 1.74
N MET A 116 -6.57 -9.39 1.77
CA MET A 116 -5.66 -10.36 2.36
C MET A 116 -4.27 -10.36 1.75
N ASN A 117 -4.15 -10.18 0.42
CA ASN A 117 -2.82 -10.11 -0.20
C ASN A 117 -2.04 -8.88 0.28
N ALA A 118 -2.71 -7.73 0.48
CA ALA A 118 -2.09 -6.54 1.03
C ALA A 118 -1.70 -6.75 2.51
N LEU A 119 -2.56 -7.37 3.31
CA LEU A 119 -2.26 -7.69 4.71
C LEU A 119 -1.08 -8.65 4.84
N ILE A 120 -0.97 -9.64 3.96
CA ILE A 120 0.17 -10.57 3.95
C ILE A 120 1.47 -9.83 3.60
N LEU A 121 1.44 -8.90 2.64
CA LEU A 121 2.59 -8.05 2.33
C LEU A 121 3.00 -7.17 3.52
N ILE A 122 2.03 -6.60 4.23
CA ILE A 122 2.28 -5.82 5.45
C ILE A 122 2.92 -6.72 6.52
N CYS A 123 2.38 -7.91 6.77
CA CYS A 123 2.97 -8.87 7.71
C CYS A 123 4.39 -9.30 7.29
N ALA A 124 4.62 -9.53 5.99
CA ALA A 124 5.93 -9.86 5.45
C ALA A 124 6.93 -8.70 5.55
N SER A 125 6.47 -7.45 5.68
CA SER A 125 7.33 -6.29 5.91
C SER A 125 7.85 -6.18 7.35
N ILE A 126 7.15 -6.76 8.33
CA ILE A 126 7.56 -6.74 9.76
C ILE A 126 9.00 -7.26 9.96
N PRO A 127 9.39 -8.46 9.48
CA PRO A 127 10.77 -8.94 9.65
C PRO A 127 11.78 -8.05 8.92
N LEU A 128 11.42 -7.44 7.79
CA LEU A 128 12.30 -6.54 7.05
C LEU A 128 12.56 -5.25 7.84
N PHE A 129 11.52 -4.64 8.42
CA PHE A 129 11.69 -3.45 9.26
C PHE A 129 12.46 -3.76 10.56
N SER A 130 12.38 -4.99 11.07
CA SER A 130 13.21 -5.45 12.20
C SER A 130 14.70 -5.42 11.86
N LEU A 131 15.09 -5.77 10.63
CA LEU A 131 16.49 -5.65 10.19
C LEU A 131 16.95 -4.19 10.14
N VAL A 132 16.09 -3.28 9.70
CA VAL A 132 16.42 -1.85 9.67
C VAL A 132 16.61 -1.29 11.08
N PHE A 133 15.79 -1.75 12.04
CA PHE A 133 15.93 -1.40 13.44
C PHE A 133 17.30 -1.83 14.01
N PHE A 134 17.86 -2.94 13.55
CA PHE A 134 19.18 -3.43 13.98
C PHE A 134 20.33 -2.47 13.60
N PHE A 135 20.25 -1.76 12.46
CA PHE A 135 21.24 -0.76 12.07
C PHE A 135 21.19 0.53 12.90
N GLY A 136 20.13 0.72 13.70
CA GLY A 136 19.92 1.90 14.53
C GLY A 136 19.42 3.13 13.76
N GLY A 137 19.04 4.19 14.49
CA GLY A 137 18.63 5.47 13.89
C GLY A 137 17.11 5.71 13.72
N ILE A 138 16.26 4.75 14.08
CA ILE A 138 14.79 4.87 13.99
C ILE A 138 14.14 4.43 15.29
N SER A 139 13.13 5.17 15.75
CA SER A 139 12.36 4.79 16.93
C SER A 139 11.29 3.73 16.60
N PRO A 140 10.98 2.79 17.51
CA PRO A 140 9.91 1.81 17.30
C PRO A 140 8.54 2.44 17.01
N VAL A 141 8.31 3.65 17.54
CA VAL A 141 7.08 4.41 17.34
C VAL A 141 6.93 4.85 15.87
N GLN A 142 8.04 5.22 15.20
CA GLN A 142 8.02 5.58 13.78
C GLN A 142 7.62 4.39 12.89
N VAL A 143 8.17 3.20 13.18
CA VAL A 143 7.80 1.97 12.45
C VAL A 143 6.34 1.62 12.67
N LEU A 144 5.83 1.74 13.90
CA LEU A 144 4.42 1.51 14.22
C LEU A 144 3.51 2.47 13.43
N ASN A 145 3.85 3.75 13.39
CA ASN A 145 3.08 4.75 12.63
C ASN A 145 3.06 4.43 11.14
N ALA A 146 4.20 4.03 10.54
CA ALA A 146 4.24 3.61 9.15
C ALA A 146 3.37 2.38 8.87
N MET A 147 3.35 1.39 9.78
CA MET A 147 2.47 0.22 9.66
C MET A 147 0.99 0.60 9.65
N ILE A 148 0.58 1.53 10.53
CA ILE A 148 -0.79 2.05 10.56
C ILE A 148 -1.13 2.74 9.24
N VAL A 149 -0.21 3.54 8.69
CA VAL A 149 -0.38 4.18 7.38
C VAL A 149 -0.55 3.14 6.27
N PHE A 150 0.26 2.07 6.25
CA PHE A 150 0.12 0.99 5.27
C PHE A 150 -1.22 0.28 5.36
N VAL A 151 -1.71 -0.01 6.57
CA VAL A 151 -3.04 -0.61 6.75
C VAL A 151 -4.13 0.35 6.27
N ALA A 152 -4.08 1.63 6.66
CA ALA A 152 -5.07 2.62 6.25
C ALA A 152 -5.11 2.80 4.72
N THR A 153 -3.96 2.86 4.06
CA THR A 153 -3.88 2.91 2.59
C THR A 153 -4.46 1.68 1.92
N ALA A 154 -4.15 0.50 2.42
CA ALA A 154 -4.69 -0.75 1.89
C ALA A 154 -6.22 -0.72 1.92
N PHE A 155 -6.81 -0.30 3.05
CA PHE A 155 -8.26 -0.18 3.19
C PHE A 155 -8.89 0.83 2.21
N LEU A 156 -8.30 2.02 2.08
CA LEU A 156 -8.79 3.06 1.18
C LEU A 156 -8.74 2.61 -0.29
N ILE A 157 -7.59 2.10 -0.73
CA ILE A 157 -7.37 1.62 -2.10
C ILE A 157 -8.24 0.38 -2.37
N GLY A 158 -8.41 -0.48 -1.37
CA GLY A 158 -9.30 -1.64 -1.46
C GLY A 158 -10.75 -1.25 -1.64
N GLY A 159 -11.22 -0.23 -0.92
CA GLY A 159 -12.55 0.34 -1.08
C GLY A 159 -12.77 0.93 -2.48
N ILE A 160 -11.82 1.75 -2.95
CA ILE A 160 -11.84 2.32 -4.31
C ILE A 160 -11.87 1.22 -5.38
N GLY A 161 -11.05 0.18 -5.19
CA GLY A 161 -10.99 -0.96 -6.11
C GLY A 161 -12.32 -1.70 -6.22
N ILE A 162 -13.01 -1.92 -5.10
CA ILE A 162 -14.33 -2.57 -5.10
C ILE A 162 -15.41 -1.66 -5.71
N PHE A 163 -15.40 -0.36 -5.39
CA PHE A 163 -16.31 0.61 -6.00
C PHE A 163 -16.16 0.64 -7.54
N CYS A 164 -14.92 0.60 -8.03
CA CYS A 164 -14.66 0.48 -9.46
C CYS A 164 -15.14 -0.88 -10.02
N SER A 165 -14.99 -1.97 -9.24
CA SER A 165 -15.46 -3.31 -9.62
C SER A 165 -16.98 -3.43 -9.74
N THR A 166 -17.76 -2.68 -8.96
CA THR A 166 -19.22 -2.72 -9.07
C THR A 166 -19.72 -2.00 -10.32
N ILE A 167 -19.11 -0.85 -10.66
CA ILE A 167 -19.53 0.02 -11.77
C ILE A 167 -19.24 -0.61 -13.14
N PHE A 168 -18.03 -1.14 -13.35
CA PHE A 168 -17.63 -1.64 -14.66
C PHE A 168 -18.00 -3.11 -14.86
N LYS A 169 -18.36 -3.50 -16.09
CA LYS A 169 -18.70 -4.89 -16.44
C LYS A 169 -17.47 -5.73 -16.86
N ARG A 170 -16.42 -5.09 -17.38
CA ARG A 170 -15.19 -5.76 -17.84
C ARG A 170 -14.07 -5.66 -16.78
N PRO A 171 -13.43 -6.78 -16.39
CA PRO A 171 -12.41 -6.80 -15.35
C PRO A 171 -11.17 -5.96 -15.71
N ALA A 172 -10.71 -6.04 -16.96
CA ALA A 172 -9.54 -5.28 -17.42
C ALA A 172 -9.73 -3.75 -17.33
N VAL A 173 -10.94 -3.26 -17.67
CA VAL A 173 -11.28 -1.84 -17.59
C VAL A 173 -11.37 -1.40 -16.13
N SER A 174 -11.99 -2.23 -15.29
CA SER A 174 -12.08 -1.97 -13.85
C SER A 174 -10.72 -1.91 -13.17
N THR A 175 -9.78 -2.79 -13.53
CA THR A 175 -8.42 -2.73 -12.98
C THR A 175 -7.70 -1.47 -13.43
N ALA A 176 -7.79 -1.11 -14.71
CA ALA A 176 -7.13 0.08 -15.25
C ALA A 176 -7.63 1.36 -14.57
N ILE A 177 -8.94 1.49 -14.34
CA ILE A 177 -9.52 2.67 -13.69
C ILE A 177 -9.19 2.68 -12.20
N ALA A 178 -9.21 1.53 -11.52
CA ALA A 178 -8.76 1.44 -10.13
C ALA A 178 -7.29 1.85 -9.97
N TYR A 179 -6.43 1.46 -10.93
CA TYR A 179 -5.05 1.93 -11.00
C TYR A 179 -4.95 3.43 -11.21
N LEU A 180 -5.68 3.98 -12.18
CA LEU A 180 -5.67 5.42 -12.46
C LEU A 180 -6.11 6.22 -11.24
N VAL A 181 -7.20 5.83 -10.58
CA VAL A 181 -7.70 6.52 -9.38
C VAL A 181 -6.71 6.38 -8.22
N SER A 182 -6.15 5.19 -8.01
CA SER A 182 -5.18 4.96 -6.93
C SER A 182 -3.86 5.73 -7.15
N LEU A 183 -3.35 5.76 -8.38
CA LEU A 183 -2.16 6.52 -8.74
C LEU A 183 -2.45 8.02 -8.64
N LEU A 184 -3.59 8.48 -9.14
CA LEU A 184 -3.98 9.87 -9.07
C LEU A 184 -4.09 10.31 -7.61
N TRP A 185 -4.71 9.53 -6.73
CA TRP A 185 -4.77 9.82 -5.30
C TRP A 185 -3.38 9.88 -4.64
N MET A 186 -2.45 9.01 -5.04
CA MET A 186 -1.08 9.01 -4.53
C MET A 186 -0.26 10.20 -5.03
N PHE A 187 -0.32 10.52 -6.34
CA PHE A 187 0.55 11.50 -6.99
C PHE A 187 0.00 12.94 -6.99
N LEU A 188 -1.32 13.15 -6.89
CA LEU A 188 -1.91 14.51 -6.89
C LEU A 188 -1.22 15.43 -5.87
N PRO A 189 -1.01 15.01 -4.62
CA PRO A 189 -0.49 15.91 -3.59
C PRO A 189 1.02 16.17 -3.76
N LEU A 190 1.74 15.22 -4.35
CA LEU A 190 3.16 15.39 -4.70
C LEU A 190 3.33 16.36 -5.88
N ILE A 191 2.43 16.30 -6.87
CA ILE A 191 2.41 17.26 -7.98
C ILE A 191 2.05 18.66 -7.48
N ILE A 192 1.03 18.76 -6.60
CA ILE A 192 0.61 20.02 -6.00
C ILE A 192 1.75 20.64 -5.17
N SER A 193 2.50 19.85 -4.40
CA SER A 193 3.63 20.38 -3.61
C SER A 193 4.77 20.91 -4.50
N ILE A 194 5.13 20.20 -5.57
CA ILE A 194 6.15 20.63 -6.53
C ILE A 194 5.74 21.92 -7.25
N VAL A 195 4.48 22.02 -7.67
CA VAL A 195 3.94 23.21 -8.35
C VAL A 195 3.90 24.41 -7.41
N LEU A 196 3.52 24.21 -6.14
CA LEU A 196 3.53 25.27 -5.14
C LEU A 196 4.96 25.71 -4.77
N PHE A 197 5.93 24.80 -4.73
CA PHE A 197 7.33 25.14 -4.44
C PHE A 197 8.01 25.88 -5.60
N SER A 198 7.64 25.54 -6.84
CA SER A 198 8.17 26.18 -8.05
C SER A 198 7.58 27.58 -8.30
N SER A 199 6.42 27.88 -7.71
CA SER A 199 5.77 29.19 -7.83
C SER A 199 6.18 30.12 -6.69
N SER A 200 6.66 31.33 -7.03
CA SER A 200 6.98 32.38 -6.06
C SER A 200 5.80 32.80 -5.18
N GLY A 201 4.56 32.58 -5.64
CA GLY A 201 3.34 32.73 -4.85
C GLY A 201 2.97 31.51 -3.97
N GLY A 202 3.40 30.30 -4.35
CA GLY A 202 3.10 29.09 -3.59
C GLY A 202 3.91 28.98 -2.30
N MET A 203 5.15 29.47 -2.29
CA MET A 203 5.92 29.66 -1.05
C MET A 203 5.21 30.59 -0.06
N ARG A 204 4.55 31.66 -0.53
CA ARG A 204 3.76 32.57 0.32
C ARG A 204 2.49 31.91 0.87
N PHE A 205 1.81 31.05 0.09
CA PHE A 205 0.64 30.29 0.56
C PHE A 205 1.00 29.27 1.65
N LEU A 206 2.13 28.59 1.52
CA LEU A 206 2.65 27.65 2.54
C LEU A 206 3.01 28.37 3.85
N GLN A 207 3.46 29.62 3.77
CA GLN A 207 3.86 30.44 4.91
C GLN A 207 2.66 31.11 5.62
N LEU A 208 1.58 31.44 4.88
CA LEU A 208 0.39 32.10 5.41
C LEU A 208 -0.66 31.13 6.00
N TYR A 209 -0.74 29.88 5.52
CA TYR A 209 -1.72 28.89 6.00
C TYR A 209 -1.09 27.52 6.31
N PRO A 210 -0.17 27.43 7.30
CA PRO A 210 0.55 26.20 7.62
C PRO A 210 -0.38 25.06 8.11
N THR A 211 -1.51 25.39 8.74
CA THR A 211 -2.48 24.41 9.24
C THR A 211 -3.42 23.89 8.16
N GLN A 212 -3.90 24.75 7.25
CA GLN A 212 -4.82 24.32 6.17
C GLN A 212 -4.11 23.54 5.07
N ALA A 213 -2.86 23.90 4.75
CA ALA A 213 -2.02 23.09 3.87
C ALA A 213 -1.83 21.68 4.45
N ARG A 214 -1.51 21.57 5.75
CA ARG A 214 -1.40 20.27 6.43
C ARG A 214 -2.66 19.41 6.35
N VAL A 215 -3.86 19.98 6.45
CA VAL A 215 -5.13 19.23 6.35
C VAL A 215 -5.40 18.74 4.93
N LEU A 216 -5.09 19.54 3.90
CA LEU A 216 -5.17 19.13 2.49
C LEU A 216 -4.23 17.95 2.17
N PHE A 217 -3.07 17.91 2.83
CA PHE A 217 -2.05 16.88 2.64
C PHE A 217 -2.18 15.68 3.59
N ALA A 218 -2.94 15.80 4.69
CA ALA A 218 -3.06 14.78 5.74
C ALA A 218 -3.69 13.46 5.27
N GLY A 219 -4.54 13.51 4.24
CA GLY A 219 -5.12 12.31 3.65
C GLY A 219 -4.14 11.48 2.82
N ASN A 220 -2.98 12.03 2.45
CA ASN A 220 -2.05 11.34 1.56
C ASN A 220 -1.01 10.52 2.34
N PRO A 221 -0.81 9.25 1.95
CA PRO A 221 0.10 8.38 2.67
C PRO A 221 1.59 8.69 2.49
N LEU A 222 1.98 9.34 1.39
CA LEU A 222 3.35 9.83 1.21
C LEU A 222 3.65 10.93 2.22
N VAL A 223 2.71 11.85 2.44
CA VAL A 223 2.85 12.92 3.43
C VAL A 223 2.85 12.35 4.85
N ALA A 224 1.99 11.37 5.12
CA ALA A 224 1.97 10.68 6.40
C ALA A 224 3.31 9.96 6.69
N LEU A 225 3.92 9.31 5.69
CA LEU A 225 5.25 8.71 5.84
C LEU A 225 6.35 9.75 6.03
N THR A 226 6.30 10.90 5.36
CA THR A 226 7.31 11.95 5.57
C THR A 226 7.31 12.49 7.00
N ASN A 227 6.17 12.47 7.69
CA ASN A 227 6.08 12.81 9.11
C ASN A 227 6.66 11.73 10.05
N THR A 228 6.90 10.51 9.55
CA THR A 228 7.52 9.42 10.32
C THR A 228 9.03 9.35 10.15
N TYR A 229 9.62 10.07 9.20
CA TYR A 229 11.05 10.10 9.01
C TYR A 229 11.74 10.96 10.10
N PRO A 230 12.93 10.55 10.58
CA PRO A 230 13.72 11.31 11.55
C PRO A 230 14.29 12.60 10.97
#